data_AF-A0A960NZP1-F1
#
_entry.id   AF-A0A960NZP1-F1
#
_cell.length_a   1.000
_cell.length_b   1.000
_cell.length_c   1.000
_cell.angle_alpha   90.00
_cell.angle_beta   90.00
_cell.angle_gamma   90.00
#
_symmetry.space_group_name_H-M   'P 1'
#
loop_
_entity.id
_entity.type
_entity.pdbx_description
1 polymer ?
#
loop_
_entity_poly.entity_id
_entity_poly.type
_entity_poly.pdbx_seq_one_letter_code
_entity_poly.pdbx_strand_id
1 'polypeptide(L)' 'MAIQKIGVLGCGLMGSGIAEVAAKAGFQVVVREVTQ' A
#
# COMPACT_ATOMS: atom_id res chain seq x y z
N MET A 1 16.96 -1.90 10.65
CA MET A 1 16.62 -2.34 9.29
C MET A 1 15.70 -1.29 8.68
N ALA A 2 15.95 -0.86 7.43
CA ALA A 2 15.06 0.08 6.75
C ALA A 2 13.90 -0.68 6.09
N ILE A 3 12.70 -0.11 6.11
CA ILE A 3 11.54 -0.66 5.38
C ILE A 3 11.80 -0.49 3.89
N GLN A 4 11.68 -1.58 3.11
CA GLN A 4 11.92 -1.57 1.66
C GLN A 4 10.64 -1.74 0.85
N LYS A 5 9.66 -2.49 1.36
CA LYS A 5 8.40 -2.80 0.69
C LYS A 5 7.24 -2.78 1.69
N ILE A 6 6.11 -2.22 1.28
CA ILE A 6 4.89 -2.12 2.08
C ILE A 6 3.78 -2.90 1.38
N GLY A 7 3.14 -3.80 2.13
CA GLY A 7 1.95 -4.54 1.68
C GLY A 7 0.69 -3.91 2.28
N VAL A 8 -0.29 -3.56 1.45
CA VAL A 8 -1.60 -3.07 1.89
C VAL A 8 -2.66 -4.10 1.55
N LEU A 9 -3.38 -4.58 2.57
CA LEU A 9 -4.49 -5.53 2.40
C LEU A 9 -5.80 -4.74 2.42
N GLY A 10 -6.53 -4.81 1.32
CA GLY A 10 -7.71 -4.01 1.03
C GLY A 10 -7.39 -2.80 0.16
N CYS A 11 -8.17 -2.57 -0.89
CA CYS A 11 -8.06 -1.40 -1.77
C CYS A 11 -9.31 -0.49 -1.74
N GLY A 12 -10.14 -0.60 -0.69
CA GLY A 12 -11.18 0.39 -0.38
C GLY A 12 -10.61 1.75 0.04
N LEU A 13 -11.47 2.70 0.39
CA LEU A 13 -11.11 4.12 0.66
C LEU A 13 -9.87 4.30 1.57
N MET A 14 -9.80 3.54 2.65
CA MET A 14 -8.67 3.62 3.59
C MET A 14 -7.40 2.97 3.00
N GLY A 15 -7.53 1.80 2.38
CA GLY A 15 -6.41 1.06 1.79
C GLY A 15 -5.75 1.80 0.64
N SER A 16 -6.54 2.45 -0.22
CA SER A 16 -6.04 3.31 -1.29
C SER A 16 -5.26 4.50 -0.74
N GLY A 17 -5.75 5.16 0.32
CA GLY A 17 -5.06 6.29 0.96
C GLY A 17 -3.72 5.87 1.59
N ILE A 18 -3.68 4.71 2.25
CA ILE A 18 -2.44 4.16 2.82
C ILE A 18 -1.44 3.85 1.70
N ALA A 19 -1.88 3.19 0.63
CA ALA A 19 -1.04 2.87 -0.51
C ALA A 19 -0.49 4.12 -1.21
N GLU A 20 -1.32 5.16 -1.35
CA GLU A 20 -0.94 6.43 -1.94
C GLU A 20 0.15 7.14 -1.13
N VAL A 21 -0.04 7.29 0.18
CA VAL A 21 0.93 7.97 1.05
C VAL A 21 2.25 7.18 1.10
N ALA A 22 2.19 5.86 1.19
CA ALA A 22 3.36 5.00 1.16
C ALA A 22 4.14 5.10 -0.16
N ALA A 23 3.44 5.11 -1.30
CA ALA A 23 4.07 5.27 -2.60
C ALA A 23 4.69 6.66 -2.77
N LYS A 24 4.00 7.73 -2.33
CA LYS A 24 4.51 9.11 -2.33
C LYS A 24 5.75 9.29 -1.44
N ALA A 25 5.86 8.51 -0.36
CA ALA A 25 7.03 8.49 0.50
C ALA A 25 8.22 7.68 -0.09
N GLY A 26 8.07 7.11 -1.30
CA GLY A 26 9.14 6.42 -2.02
C GLY A 26 9.28 4.93 -1.70
N PHE A 27 8.32 4.35 -0.99
CA PHE A 27 8.32 2.91 -0.73
C PHE A 27 7.76 2.13 -1.92
N GLN A 28 8.29 0.92 -2.13
CA GLN A 28 7.66 -0.03 -3.05
C GLN A 28 6.38 -0.56 -2.40
N VAL A 29 5.21 -0.28 -2.99
CA VAL A 29 3.91 -0.69 -2.45
C VAL A 29 3.30 -1.83 -3.27
N VAL A 30 2.77 -2.84 -2.58
CA VAL A 30 1.94 -3.89 -3.16
C VAL A 30 0.59 -3.85 -2.47
N VAL A 31 -0.50 -3.82 -3.23
CA VAL A 31 -1.86 -3.85 -2.69
C VAL A 31 -2.49 -5.19 -3.03
N ARG A 32 -3.27 -5.76 -2.10
CA ARG A 32 -4.04 -6.97 -2.34
C ARG A 32 -5.47 -6.82 -1.82
N GLU A 33 -6.43 -7.08 -2.71
CA GLU A 33 -7.86 -7.20 -2.39
C GLU A 33 -8.33 -8.63 -2.67
N VAL A 34 -9.38 -9.06 -1.97
CA VAL A 34 -9.98 -10.38 -2.18
C VAL A 34 -10.73 -10.48 -3.51
N THR A 35 -11.23 -9.37 -4.02
CA THR A 35 -11.97 -9.27 -5.29
C THR A 35 -11.41 -8.09 -6.09
N GLN A 36 -11.47 -8.14 -7.42
CA GLN A 36 -10.80 -7.15 -8.27
C GLN A 36 -11.41 -5.76 -8.16
#